data_AF-A0A093INI7-F1
#
_entry.id   AF-A0A093INI7-F1
#
_cell.length_a   1.000
_cell.length_b   1.000
_cell.length_c   1.000
_cell.angle_alpha   90.00
_cell.angle_beta   90.00
_cell.angle_gamma   90.00
#
_symmetry.space_group_name_H-M   'P 1'
#
loop_
_entity.id
_entity.type
_entity.pdbx_description
1 polymer ?
#
loop_
_entity_poly.entity_id
_entity_poly.type
_entity_poly.pdbx_seq_one_letter_code
_entity_poly.pdbx_strand_id
1 'polypeptide(L)' 'PFTPPVVKRLLGWKKSAGGSGGAGGGEQNGQEEKWCEKAVKSLVKKLKKTGQLDELEKAITTQNSNTKCVTIP' A
#
# COMPACT_ATOMS: atom_id res chain seq x y z
N PRO A 1 -9.88 -17.50 -0.61
CA PRO A 1 -8.65 -16.72 -0.92
C PRO A 1 -8.21 -15.88 0.30
N PHE A 2 -7.05 -16.21 0.88
CA PHE A 2 -6.51 -15.52 2.05
C PHE A 2 -5.63 -14.34 1.60
N THR A 3 -6.15 -13.13 1.65
CA THR A 3 -5.32 -11.92 1.47
C THR A 3 -4.52 -11.72 2.75
N PRO A 4 -3.17 -11.65 2.70
CA PRO A 4 -2.36 -11.48 3.88
C PRO A 4 -2.81 -10.23 4.68
N PRO A 5 -2.96 -10.29 6.01
CA PRO A 5 -3.44 -9.18 6.82
C PRO A 5 -2.67 -7.86 6.60
N VAL A 6 -1.37 -7.98 6.32
CA VAL A 6 -0.50 -6.85 5.96
C VAL A 6 -0.94 -6.13 4.68
N VAL A 7 -1.35 -6.85 3.63
CA VAL A 7 -1.80 -6.23 2.37
C VAL A 7 -3.06 -5.42 2.62
N LYS A 8 -4.00 -5.96 3.40
CA LYS A 8 -5.23 -5.24 3.79
C LYS A 8 -4.92 -3.99 4.63
N ARG A 9 -3.98 -4.08 5.58
CA ARG A 9 -3.53 -2.93 6.38
C ARG A 9 -2.90 -1.84 5.51
N LEU A 10 -1.94 -2.20 4.64
CA LEU A 10 -1.25 -1.26 3.76
C LEU A 10 -2.21 -0.59 2.76
N LEU A 11 -3.18 -1.33 2.22
CA LEU A 11 -4.23 -0.75 1.38
C LEU A 11 -5.14 0.21 2.16
N GLY A 12 -5.37 -0.04 3.45
CA GLY A 12 -6.10 0.89 4.33
C GLY A 12 -5.38 2.23 4.55
N TRP A 13 -4.07 2.28 4.34
CA TRP A 13 -3.27 3.52 4.35
C TRP A 13 -3.19 4.21 2.99
N LYS A 14 -3.79 3.62 1.92
CA LYS A 14 -3.89 4.28 0.62
C LYS A 14 -4.63 5.59 0.81
N LYS A 15 -3.99 6.72 0.49
CA LYS A 15 -4.68 7.99 0.40
C LYS A 15 -5.63 7.92 -0.79
N SER A 16 -6.94 7.90 -0.53
CA SER A 16 -7.90 8.14 -1.60
C SER A 16 -7.55 9.48 -2.24
N ALA A 17 -7.54 9.54 -3.57
CA ALA A 17 -7.32 10.78 -4.32
C ALA A 17 -8.49 11.78 -4.18
N GLY A 18 -9.02 11.92 -2.96
CA GLY A 18 -10.14 12.77 -2.58
C GLY A 18 -9.70 13.76 -1.51
N GLY A 19 -8.75 14.63 -1.85
CA GLY A 19 -8.72 15.96 -1.26
C GLY A 19 -9.68 16.82 -2.08
N SER A 20 -10.77 17.26 -1.46
CA SER A 20 -11.75 18.27 -1.94
C SER A 20 -12.44 18.02 -3.29
N GLY A 21 -13.76 17.77 -3.24
CA GLY A 21 -14.73 18.23 -4.23
C GLY A 21 -14.66 17.66 -5.64
N GLY A 22 -15.59 16.77 -5.97
CA GLY A 22 -15.85 16.45 -7.38
C GLY A 22 -16.58 15.12 -7.54
N ALA A 23 -17.89 15.20 -7.70
CA ALA A 23 -18.70 14.10 -8.17
C ALA A 23 -18.21 13.61 -9.54
N GLY A 24 -18.09 12.29 -9.74
CA GLY A 24 -18.00 11.66 -11.05
C GLY A 24 -16.91 10.61 -11.19
N GLY A 25 -17.31 9.34 -11.35
CA GLY A 25 -16.40 8.29 -11.86
C GLY A 25 -16.55 6.91 -11.21
N GLY A 26 -17.76 6.36 -11.14
CA GLY A 26 -18.06 5.06 -10.52
C GLY A 26 -17.42 3.81 -11.15
N GLU A 27 -16.56 3.95 -12.17
CA GLU A 27 -15.98 2.79 -12.89
C GLU A 27 -14.44 2.79 -12.96
N GLN A 28 -13.79 3.96 -12.90
CA GLN A 28 -12.33 4.07 -12.91
C GLN A 28 -11.69 3.64 -11.57
N ASN A 29 -12.43 3.80 -10.47
CA ASN A 29 -11.96 3.47 -9.13
C ASN A 29 -11.72 1.96 -8.97
N GLY A 30 -12.57 1.10 -9.56
CA GLY A 30 -12.44 -0.35 -9.43
C GLY A 30 -11.24 -0.96 -10.16
N GLN A 31 -10.81 -0.35 -11.27
CA GLN A 31 -9.58 -0.77 -11.96
C GLN A 31 -8.34 -0.28 -11.21
N GLU A 32 -8.34 0.96 -10.74
CA GLU A 32 -7.26 1.51 -9.93
C GLU A 32 -7.06 0.69 -8.65
N GLU A 33 -8.14 0.37 -7.92
CA GLU A 33 -8.09 -0.46 -6.72
C GLU A 33 -7.47 -1.84 -6.98
N LYS A 34 -7.84 -2.51 -8.08
CA LYS A 34 -7.24 -3.79 -8.50
C LYS A 34 -5.75 -3.64 -8.82
N TRP A 35 -5.35 -2.54 -9.45
CA TRP A 35 -3.94 -2.25 -9.72
C TRP A 35 -3.16 -1.94 -8.43
N CYS A 36 -3.74 -1.17 -7.50
CA CYS A 36 -3.18 -0.90 -6.18
C CYS A 36 -2.96 -2.20 -5.39
N GLU A 37 -3.95 -3.09 -5.35
CA GLU A 37 -3.82 -4.37 -4.64
C GLU A 37 -2.70 -5.23 -5.25
N LYS A 38 -2.60 -5.30 -6.58
CA LYS A 38 -1.50 -6.01 -7.26
C LYS A 38 -0.14 -5.40 -6.92
N ALA A 39 -0.01 -4.08 -6.93
CA ALA A 39 1.23 -3.38 -6.60
C ALA A 39 1.66 -3.65 -5.16
N VAL A 40 0.75 -3.48 -4.19
CA VAL A 40 1.01 -3.75 -2.77
C VAL A 40 1.36 -5.21 -2.55
N LYS A 41 0.64 -6.15 -3.17
CA LYS A 41 0.91 -7.59 -3.04
C LYS A 41 2.31 -7.97 -3.58
N SER A 42 2.70 -7.41 -4.72
CA SER A 42 4.04 -7.62 -5.30
C SER A 42 5.13 -7.06 -4.38
N LEU A 43 4.94 -5.85 -3.87
CA LEU A 43 5.86 -5.20 -2.94
C LEU A 43 6.01 -6.03 -1.65
N VAL A 44 4.90 -6.39 -1.00
CA VAL A 44 4.92 -7.24 0.23
C VAL A 44 5.63 -8.56 -0.03
N LYS A 45 5.41 -9.19 -1.19
CA LYS A 45 6.10 -10.45 -1.55
C LYS A 45 7.62 -10.26 -1.66
N LYS A 46 8.10 -9.14 -2.20
CA LYS A 46 9.53 -8.81 -2.26
C LYS A 46 10.10 -8.51 -0.87
N LEU A 47 9.44 -7.64 -0.10
CA LEU A 47 9.91 -7.21 1.22
C LEU A 47 9.91 -8.33 2.26
N LYS A 48 9.01 -9.31 2.13
CA LYS A 48 9.06 -10.54 2.96
C LYS A 48 10.31 -11.37 2.72
N LYS A 49 10.89 -11.34 1.52
CA LYS A 49 12.14 -12.05 1.22
C LYS A 49 13.36 -11.32 1.78
N THR A 50 13.33 -10.00 1.80
CA THR A 50 14.43 -9.17 2.33
C THR A 50 14.30 -8.86 3.82
N GLY A 51 13.17 -9.18 4.45
CA GLY A 51 12.89 -8.88 5.86
C GLY A 51 12.62 -7.40 6.15
N GLN A 52 12.30 -6.58 5.14
CA GLN A 52 12.07 -5.14 5.28
C GLN A 52 10.59 -4.76 5.45
N LEU A 53 9.71 -5.74 5.62
CA LEU A 53 8.27 -5.49 5.71
C LEU A 53 7.90 -4.70 6.98
N ASP A 54 8.53 -5.02 8.11
CA ASP A 54 8.28 -4.34 9.38
C ASP A 54 8.66 -2.86 9.32
N GLU A 55 9.75 -2.53 8.64
CA GLU A 55 10.19 -1.14 8.44
C GLU A 55 9.20 -0.36 7.56
N LEU A 56 8.66 -0.99 6.50
CA LEU A 56 7.61 -0.38 5.68
C LEU A 56 6.34 -0.10 6.51
N GLU A 57 5.90 -1.06 7.33
CA GLU A 57 4.75 -0.86 8.21
C GLU A 57 4.99 0.29 9.20
N LYS A 58 6.19 0.33 9.80
CA LYS A 58 6.59 1.40 10.70
C LYS A 58 6.61 2.77 10.00
N ALA A 59 7.18 2.87 8.80
CA ALA A 59 7.27 4.12 8.05
C ALA A 59 5.89 4.71 7.75
N ILE A 60 4.94 3.88 7.32
CA ILE A 60 3.59 4.31 6.97
C ILE A 60 2.78 4.69 8.22
N THR A 61 2.82 3.86 9.27
CA THR A 61 2.04 4.08 10.50
C THR A 61 2.54 5.25 11.34
N THR A 62 3.85 5.46 11.40
CA THR A 62 4.47 6.53 12.19
C THR A 62 4.67 7.83 11.40
N GLN A 63 4.52 7.78 10.07
CA GLN A 63 4.77 8.89 9.15
C GLN A 63 6.14 9.54 9.39
N ASN A 64 7.14 8.73 9.77
CA ASN A 64 8.45 9.19 10.18
C ASN A 64 9.46 9.04 9.04
N SER A 65 10.07 10.14 8.61
CA SER A 65 11.08 10.15 7.54
C SER A 65 12.43 9.53 7.97
N ASN A 66 12.64 9.28 9.25
CA ASN A 66 13.88 8.69 9.79
C ASN A 66 13.87 7.14 9.80
N THR A 67 12.83 6.50 9.26
CA THR A 67 12.83 5.03 9.08
C THR A 67 13.90 4.59 8.09
N LYS A 68 14.37 3.35 8.23
CA LYS A 68 15.39 2.79 7.32
C LYS A 68 14.86 2.68 5.89
N CYS A 69 15.76 2.73 4.92
CA CYS A 69 15.41 2.57 3.51
C CYS A 69 14.78 1.19 3.26
N VAL A 70 13.61 1.20 2.62
CA VAL A 70 12.93 0.02 2.10
C VAL A 70 13.30 -0.12 0.63
N THR A 71 14.14 -1.09 0.30
CA THR A 71 14.71 -1.25 -1.05
C THR A 71 14.05 -2.41 -1.80
N ILE A 72 13.97 -2.27 -3.12
CA ILE A 72 13.47 -3.31 -4.03
C ILE A 72 14.55 -3.60 -5.07
N PRO A 73 14.84 -4.88 -5.39
CA PRO A 73 15.58 -5.24 -6.58
C PRO A 73 14.71 -5.15 -7.84
#